data_AF-A0A850SBR9-F1
#
_entry.id   AF-A0A850SBR9-F1
#
_cell.length_a   1.000
_cell.length_b   1.000
_cell.length_c   1.000
_cell.angle_alpha   90.00
_cell.angle_beta   90.00
_cell.angle_gamma   90.00
#
_symmetry.space_group_name_H-M   'P 1'
#
loop_
_entity.id
_entity.type
_entity.pdbx_description
1 polymer ?
#
loop_
_entity_poly.entity_id
_entity_poly.type
_entity_poly.pdbx_seq_one_letter_code
_entity_poly.pdbx_strand_id
1 'polypeptide(L)'
;MAKQRSSTLSSGWKAISTIDSSVSLISWVGITLITFIAAMVADMEHASKSTVVIIGLTVFILTTLVVMTMLGRRKVVEEKNPIDTTPKISLLQLRSEALQRGWNFSRGSEQSLEFTLIISQAGLDCQIEFWGRKDIDAAEEVIRSNPLQPVPGGHWLEFAVEPVRFVTSTDNFFTRSYEFPSLEKRGYLDLHLNREQALKWLDTTAEISRKANLKEEQTDPS
;
A
#
# COMPACT_ATOMS: atom_id res chain seq x y z
N MET A 1 28.50 -18.89 21.89
CA MET A 1 28.81 -17.65 21.14
C MET A 1 27.65 -17.36 20.21
N ALA A 2 26.75 -16.45 20.59
CA ALA A 2 25.57 -16.09 19.81
C ALA A 2 25.97 -15.19 18.62
N LYS A 3 25.55 -15.58 17.42
CA LYS A 3 25.85 -14.88 16.17
C LYS A 3 24.85 -13.73 16.01
N GLN A 4 25.28 -12.53 16.38
CA GLN A 4 24.53 -11.27 16.19
C GLN A 4 24.32 -11.07 14.68
N ARG A 5 23.14 -11.42 14.16
CA ARG A 5 22.77 -11.21 12.75
C ARG A 5 22.25 -9.78 12.59
N SER A 6 22.73 -9.11 11.54
CA SER A 6 22.49 -7.71 11.22
C SER A 6 21.01 -7.43 10.95
N SER A 7 20.36 -6.74 11.90
CA SER A 7 19.02 -6.14 11.74
C SER A 7 19.04 -4.75 11.09
N THR A 8 20.19 -4.31 10.57
CA THR A 8 20.40 -2.94 10.09
C THR A 8 19.83 -2.66 8.70
N LEU A 9 19.57 -3.69 7.88
CA LEU A 9 19.00 -3.49 6.54
C LEU A 9 17.48 -3.29 6.56
N SER A 10 16.72 -4.04 7.37
CA SER A 10 15.25 -3.86 7.44
C SER A 10 14.85 -2.57 8.16
N SER A 11 15.66 -2.11 9.12
CA SER A 11 15.46 -0.83 9.80
C SER A 11 15.70 0.37 8.88
N GLY A 12 16.62 0.27 7.91
CA GLY A 12 16.83 1.28 6.87
C GLY A 12 15.63 1.42 5.91
N TRP A 13 14.99 0.32 5.52
CA TRP A 13 13.80 0.34 4.67
C TRP A 13 12.56 0.88 5.39
N LYS A 14 12.44 0.62 6.70
CA LYS A 14 11.37 1.22 7.52
C LYS A 14 11.52 2.74 7.61
N ALA A 15 12.73 3.26 7.71
CA ALA A 15 13.00 4.70 7.74
C ALA A 15 12.70 5.41 6.41
N ILE A 16 12.87 4.72 5.27
CA ILE A 16 12.57 5.26 3.93
C ILE A 16 11.07 5.21 3.64
N SER A 17 10.36 4.20 4.16
CA SER A 17 8.90 4.07 4.01
C SER A 17 8.10 4.93 4.99
N THR A 18 8.66 5.35 6.12
CA THR A 18 8.06 6.35 7.04
C THR A 18 8.29 7.80 6.60
N ILE A 19 8.64 8.06 5.34
CA ILE A 19 8.65 9.41 4.74
C ILE A 19 7.18 9.77 4.45
N ASP A 20 6.41 9.93 5.53
CA ASP A 20 4.95 9.89 5.61
C ASP A 20 4.25 11.19 5.20
N SER A 21 4.90 12.02 4.38
CA SER A 21 4.22 13.21 3.87
C SER A 21 4.90 13.73 2.62
N SER A 22 4.09 14.27 1.71
CA SER A 22 4.55 15.19 0.67
C SER A 22 5.50 16.26 1.23
N VAL A 23 5.35 16.65 2.50
CA VAL A 23 6.25 17.59 3.21
C VAL A 23 7.68 17.04 3.32
N SER A 24 7.85 15.79 3.71
CA SER A 24 9.18 15.17 3.82
C SER A 24 9.86 14.95 2.46
N LEU A 25 9.09 14.63 1.42
CA LEU A 25 9.61 14.57 0.04
C LEU A 25 10.02 15.97 -0.47
N ILE A 26 9.22 17.00 -0.17
CA ILE A 26 9.57 18.40 -0.43
C ILE A 26 10.83 18.81 0.34
N SER A 27 10.99 18.39 1.60
CA SER A 27 12.20 18.67 2.40
C SER A 27 13.44 18.02 1.81
N TRP A 28 13.37 16.76 1.37
CA TRP A 28 14.51 16.07 0.74
C TRP A 28 14.91 16.70 -0.60
N VAL A 29 13.92 17.06 -1.43
CA VAL A 29 14.16 17.80 -2.68
C VAL A 29 14.78 19.18 -2.39
N GLY A 30 14.31 19.87 -1.35
CA GLY A 30 14.86 21.15 -0.92
C GLY A 30 16.31 21.03 -0.45
N ILE A 31 16.63 20.05 0.39
CA ILE A 31 18.00 19.81 0.90
C ILE A 31 18.94 19.48 -0.25
N THR A 32 18.58 18.53 -1.11
CA THR A 32 19.41 18.14 -2.26
C THR A 32 19.67 19.30 -3.22
N LEU A 33 18.66 20.14 -3.47
CA LEU A 33 18.82 21.34 -4.30
C LEU A 33 19.75 22.37 -3.66
N ILE A 34 19.61 22.64 -2.36
CA ILE A 34 20.48 23.58 -1.63
C ILE A 34 21.94 23.07 -1.63
N THR A 35 22.15 21.78 -1.38
CA THR A 35 23.49 21.18 -1.40
C THR A 35 24.12 21.23 -2.80
N PHE A 36 23.33 20.98 -3.84
CA PHE A 36 23.79 21.09 -5.23
C PHE A 36 24.18 22.53 -5.59
N ILE A 37 23.37 23.52 -5.21
CA ILE A 37 23.68 24.95 -5.41
C ILE A 37 24.93 25.35 -4.64
N ALA A 38 25.08 24.91 -3.38
CA ALA A 38 26.26 25.19 -2.57
C ALA A 38 27.54 24.59 -3.18
N ALA A 39 27.47 23.36 -3.70
CA ALA A 39 28.58 22.72 -4.39
C ALA A 39 28.96 23.45 -5.69
N MET A 40 27.97 23.87 -6.50
CA MET A 40 28.24 24.69 -7.70
C MET A 40 28.86 26.04 -7.36
N VAL A 41 28.40 26.71 -6.29
CA VAL A 41 28.98 28.01 -5.87
C VAL A 41 30.41 27.85 -5.37
N ALA A 42 30.73 26.74 -4.71
CA ALA A 42 32.07 26.45 -4.20
C ALA A 42 33.09 26.15 -5.31
N ASP A 43 32.66 25.56 -6.43
CA ASP A 43 33.53 25.12 -7.53
C ASP A 43 33.76 26.18 -8.61
N MET A 44 33.16 27.37 -8.48
CA MET A 44 33.12 28.36 -9.56
C MET A 44 33.97 29.58 -9.28
N GLU A 45 35.25 29.51 -9.67
CA GLU A 45 36.18 30.63 -9.66
C GLU A 45 35.94 31.62 -10.82
N HIS A 46 35.14 31.26 -11.86
CA HIS A 46 35.12 31.97 -13.15
C HIS A 46 33.76 32.33 -13.76
N ALA A 47 32.62 31.97 -13.18
CA ALA A 47 31.33 32.47 -13.70
C ALA A 47 30.68 33.52 -12.80
N SER A 48 29.96 34.44 -13.43
CA SER A 48 29.23 35.48 -12.72
C SER A 48 28.16 34.85 -11.84
N LYS A 49 28.13 35.25 -10.56
CA LYS A 49 27.17 34.78 -9.54
C LYS A 49 25.71 34.82 -10.04
N SER A 50 25.39 35.77 -10.93
CA SER A 50 24.09 35.92 -11.59
C SER A 50 23.69 34.71 -12.44
N THR A 51 24.62 34.08 -13.14
CA THR A 51 24.35 32.94 -14.04
C THR A 51 23.92 31.71 -13.25
N VAL A 52 24.55 31.46 -12.10
CA VAL A 52 24.23 30.33 -11.22
C VAL A 52 22.83 30.45 -10.62
N VAL A 53 22.46 31.65 -10.19
CA VAL A 53 21.12 31.93 -9.64
C VAL A 53 20.03 31.67 -10.68
N ILE A 54 20.25 32.09 -11.93
CA ILE A 54 19.29 31.88 -13.02
C ILE A 54 19.11 30.39 -13.33
N ILE A 55 20.20 29.62 -13.41
CA ILE A 55 20.14 28.18 -13.66
C ILE A 55 19.40 27.47 -12.51
N GLY A 56 19.75 27.77 -11.26
CA GLY A 56 19.11 27.18 -10.08
C GLY A 56 17.60 27.46 -10.04
N LEU A 57 17.19 28.70 -10.31
CA LEU A 57 15.78 29.09 -10.37
C LEU A 57 15.03 28.35 -11.50
N THR A 58 15.67 28.22 -12.67
CA THR A 58 15.07 27.54 -13.83
C THR A 58 14.83 26.06 -13.53
N VAL A 59 15.81 25.38 -12.92
CA VAL A 59 15.69 23.97 -12.51
C VAL A 59 14.58 23.81 -11.47
N PHE A 60 14.50 24.70 -10.48
CA PHE A 60 13.45 24.66 -9.45
C PHE A 60 12.04 24.83 -10.02
N ILE A 61 11.84 25.77 -10.95
CA ILE A 61 10.55 25.98 -11.60
C ILE A 61 10.16 24.75 -12.43
N LEU A 62 11.11 24.19 -13.18
CA LEU A 62 10.87 23.01 -14.02
C LEU A 62 10.51 21.78 -13.18
N THR A 63 11.23 21.52 -12.09
CA THR A 63 10.94 20.39 -11.20
C THR A 63 9.58 20.54 -10.53
N THR A 64 9.24 21.75 -10.08
CA THR A 64 7.92 22.05 -9.50
C THR A 64 6.79 21.83 -10.51
N LEU A 65 6.95 22.26 -11.77
CA LEU A 65 5.99 22.01 -12.85
C LEU A 65 5.83 20.51 -13.16
N VAL A 66 6.93 19.75 -13.17
CA VAL A 66 6.88 18.28 -13.37
C VAL A 66 6.14 17.61 -12.22
N VAL A 67 6.41 17.98 -10.97
CA VAL A 67 5.69 17.45 -9.80
C VAL A 67 4.21 17.82 -9.87
N MET A 68 3.87 19.08 -10.18
CA MET A 68 2.46 19.51 -10.30
C MET A 68 1.74 18.81 -11.44
N THR A 69 2.39 18.56 -12.58
CA THR A 69 1.76 17.82 -13.70
C THR A 69 1.57 16.33 -13.38
N MET A 70 2.51 15.72 -12.67
CA MET A 70 2.39 14.34 -12.17
C MET A 70 1.27 14.21 -11.12
N LEU A 71 1.21 15.13 -10.15
CA LEU A 71 0.18 15.15 -9.12
C LEU A 71 -1.19 15.56 -9.65
N GLY A 72 -1.24 16.52 -10.58
CA GLY A 72 -2.47 17.04 -11.20
C GLY A 72 -3.13 16.05 -12.15
N ARG A 73 -2.34 15.28 -12.92
CA ARG A 73 -2.87 14.19 -13.76
C ARG A 73 -3.57 13.10 -12.95
N ARG A 74 -3.28 12.96 -11.65
CA ARG A 74 -3.94 11.99 -10.78
C ARG A 74 -5.35 12.42 -10.33
N LYS A 75 -5.75 13.68 -10.52
CA LYS A 75 -6.96 14.21 -9.87
C LYS A 75 -8.20 14.42 -10.76
N VAL A 76 -8.13 14.31 -12.08
CA VAL A 76 -9.30 14.60 -12.92
C VAL A 76 -9.35 13.68 -14.14
N VAL A 77 -9.68 12.42 -13.88
CA VAL A 77 -10.54 11.69 -14.81
C VAL A 77 -11.72 11.23 -13.97
N GLU A 78 -12.65 12.14 -13.74
CA GLU A 78 -14.02 11.77 -13.36
C GLU A 78 -14.66 11.20 -14.64
N GLU A 79 -14.16 10.02 -15.04
CA GLU A 79 -14.69 9.28 -16.17
C GLU A 79 -16.10 8.88 -15.79
N LYS A 80 -17.04 9.19 -16.67
CA LYS A 80 -18.41 8.68 -16.63
C LYS A 80 -18.32 7.16 -16.52
N ASN A 81 -18.39 6.63 -15.28
CA ASN A 81 -17.94 5.28 -14.93
C ASN A 81 -18.44 4.27 -15.98
N PRO A 82 -17.57 3.78 -16.88
CA PRO A 82 -17.94 2.65 -17.70
C PRO A 82 -18.39 1.55 -16.74
N ILE A 83 -19.49 0.87 -17.08
CA ILE A 83 -19.99 -0.25 -16.27
C ILE A 83 -18.81 -1.19 -16.07
N ASP A 84 -18.33 -1.30 -14.84
CA ASP A 84 -17.16 -2.09 -14.53
C ASP A 84 -17.52 -3.57 -14.62
N THR A 85 -17.26 -4.15 -15.80
CA THR A 85 -17.48 -5.57 -16.11
C THR A 85 -16.38 -6.48 -15.59
N THR A 86 -15.41 -5.95 -14.84
CA THR A 86 -14.29 -6.74 -14.33
C THR A 86 -14.82 -7.82 -13.38
N PRO A 87 -14.50 -9.11 -13.62
CA PRO A 87 -14.88 -10.20 -12.73
C PRO A 87 -14.28 -9.99 -11.34
N LYS A 88 -15.15 -10.00 -10.33
CA LYS A 88 -14.77 -9.80 -8.92
C LYS A 88 -14.88 -11.11 -8.13
N ILE A 89 -13.97 -11.29 -7.19
CA ILE A 89 -14.04 -12.34 -6.17
C ILE A 89 -14.15 -11.67 -4.80
N SER A 90 -15.08 -12.13 -3.97
CA SER A 90 -15.20 -11.63 -2.60
C SER A 90 -13.99 -12.07 -1.77
N LEU A 91 -13.64 -11.30 -0.74
CA LEU A 91 -12.53 -11.64 0.15
C LEU A 91 -12.76 -13.00 0.86
N LEU A 92 -14.01 -13.35 1.18
CA LEU A 92 -14.34 -14.68 1.73
C LEU A 92 -14.18 -15.81 0.72
N GLN A 93 -14.50 -15.59 -0.56
CA GLN A 93 -14.20 -16.58 -1.61
C GLN A 93 -12.69 -16.74 -1.80
N LEU A 94 -11.92 -15.65 -1.76
CA LEU A 94 -10.46 -15.71 -1.79
C LEU A 94 -9.89 -16.49 -0.60
N ARG A 95 -10.46 -16.33 0.60
CA ARG A 95 -10.13 -17.14 1.78
C ARG A 95 -10.35 -18.64 1.50
N SER A 96 -11.46 -19.01 0.89
CA SER A 96 -11.73 -20.41 0.49
C SER A 96 -10.71 -20.93 -0.52
N GLU A 97 -10.32 -20.13 -1.51
CA GLU A 97 -9.27 -20.45 -2.48
C GLU A 97 -7.90 -20.62 -1.82
N ALA A 98 -7.58 -19.81 -0.83
CA ALA A 98 -6.36 -19.90 -0.05
C ALA A 98 -6.34 -21.15 0.85
N LEU A 99 -7.45 -21.51 1.50
CA LEU A 99 -7.59 -22.76 2.27
C LEU A 99 -7.29 -23.99 1.41
N GLN A 100 -7.78 -24.02 0.16
CA GLN A 100 -7.50 -25.11 -0.79
C GLN A 100 -6.01 -25.20 -1.16
N ARG A 101 -5.25 -24.11 -1.01
CA ARG A 101 -3.80 -24.03 -1.24
C ARG A 101 -2.97 -24.28 0.03
N GLY A 102 -3.61 -24.72 1.10
CA GLY A 102 -2.93 -25.10 2.35
C GLY A 102 -2.61 -23.92 3.27
N TRP A 103 -3.24 -22.76 3.07
CA TRP A 103 -3.25 -21.72 4.09
C TRP A 103 -4.03 -22.18 5.32
N ASN A 104 -3.54 -21.83 6.51
CA ASN A 104 -4.19 -22.14 7.78
C ASN A 104 -4.84 -20.88 8.37
N PHE A 105 -6.18 -20.86 8.44
CA PHE A 105 -6.93 -19.79 9.09
C PHE A 105 -7.66 -20.28 10.35
N SER A 106 -7.16 -21.35 10.98
CA SER A 106 -7.67 -21.79 12.28
C SER A 106 -7.43 -20.73 13.36
N ARG A 107 -8.23 -20.80 14.43
CA ARG A 107 -8.15 -19.85 15.54
C ARG A 107 -6.74 -19.88 16.15
N GLY A 108 -6.09 -18.71 16.19
CA GLY A 108 -4.73 -18.55 16.71
C GLY A 108 -3.62 -18.79 15.69
N SER A 109 -3.93 -19.10 14.43
CA SER A 109 -2.91 -19.20 13.39
C SER A 109 -2.39 -17.82 12.99
N GLU A 110 -1.07 -17.64 13.06
CA GLU A 110 -0.37 -16.42 12.63
C GLU A 110 -0.49 -16.16 11.13
N GLN A 111 -0.70 -17.21 10.33
CA GLN A 111 -0.92 -17.11 8.88
C GLN A 111 -2.13 -16.25 8.53
N SER A 112 -3.12 -16.11 9.42
CA SER A 112 -4.25 -15.20 9.19
C SER A 112 -3.81 -13.75 9.15
N LEU A 113 -3.00 -13.33 10.12
CA LEU A 113 -2.45 -11.98 10.20
C LEU A 113 -1.52 -11.74 9.02
N GLU A 114 -0.59 -12.67 8.77
CA GLU A 114 0.32 -12.59 7.65
C GLU A 114 -0.43 -12.41 6.33
N PHE A 115 -1.40 -13.28 6.03
CA PHE A 115 -2.19 -13.24 4.81
C PHE A 115 -2.86 -11.87 4.61
N THR A 116 -3.48 -11.34 5.66
CA THR A 116 -4.14 -10.03 5.60
C THR A 116 -3.16 -8.87 5.41
N LEU A 117 -1.92 -8.98 5.91
CA LEU A 117 -0.89 -7.96 5.70
C LEU A 117 -0.35 -8.02 4.27
N ILE A 118 0.01 -9.21 3.78
CA ILE A 118 0.56 -9.36 2.42
C ILE A 118 -0.46 -9.00 1.33
N ILE A 119 -1.75 -9.26 1.55
CA ILE A 119 -2.78 -8.89 0.59
C ILE A 119 -3.05 -7.37 0.60
N SER A 120 -2.95 -6.73 1.76
CA SER A 120 -3.01 -5.26 1.86
C SER A 120 -1.82 -4.62 1.15
N GLN A 121 -0.62 -5.18 1.33
CA GLN A 121 0.58 -4.77 0.60
C GLN A 121 0.42 -4.94 -0.92
N ALA A 122 -0.22 -6.02 -1.37
CA ALA A 122 -0.50 -6.21 -2.79
C ALA A 122 -1.45 -5.13 -3.36
N GLY A 123 -2.38 -4.63 -2.54
CA GLY A 123 -3.22 -3.46 -2.86
C GLY A 123 -2.40 -2.16 -2.95
N LEU A 124 -1.47 -1.95 -2.02
CA LEU A 124 -0.57 -0.79 -2.01
C LEU A 124 0.33 -0.77 -3.25
N ASP A 125 0.91 -1.92 -3.60
CA ASP A 125 1.78 -2.12 -4.75
C ASP A 125 1.03 -2.15 -6.09
N CYS A 126 -0.30 -1.96 -6.07
CA CYS A 126 -1.18 -2.02 -7.24
C CYS A 126 -1.07 -3.36 -8.01
N GLN A 127 -0.75 -4.46 -7.32
CA GLN A 127 -0.73 -5.81 -7.88
C GLN A 127 -2.14 -6.40 -7.99
N ILE A 128 -3.01 -6.02 -7.04
CA ILE A 128 -4.41 -6.43 -7.02
C ILE A 128 -5.28 -5.18 -6.86
N GLU A 129 -6.25 -5.05 -7.74
CA GLU A 129 -7.28 -4.04 -7.63
C GLU A 129 -8.34 -4.48 -6.61
N PHE A 130 -8.77 -3.53 -5.79
CA PHE A 130 -9.78 -3.75 -4.77
C PHE A 130 -11.03 -2.92 -5.05
N TRP A 131 -12.16 -3.47 -4.65
CA TRP A 131 -13.44 -2.79 -4.60
C TRP A 131 -14.07 -2.99 -3.23
N GLY A 132 -14.85 -2.01 -2.79
CA GLY A 132 -15.59 -2.10 -1.56
C GLY A 132 -16.66 -1.03 -1.44
N ARG A 133 -17.34 -1.02 -0.31
CA ARG A 133 -18.35 -0.03 0.05
C ARG A 133 -17.74 0.88 1.10
N LYS A 134 -17.80 2.20 0.92
CA LYS A 134 -17.33 3.10 1.98
C LYS A 134 -18.14 2.86 3.25
N ASP A 135 -17.45 2.71 4.38
CA ASP A 135 -18.08 2.61 5.68
C ASP A 135 -18.52 4.02 6.11
N ILE A 136 -19.80 4.32 5.88
CA ILE A 136 -20.44 5.58 6.25
C ILE A 136 -21.41 5.31 7.40
N ASP A 137 -21.66 6.30 8.24
CA ASP A 137 -22.62 6.21 9.34
C ASP A 137 -24.06 6.15 8.80
N ALA A 138 -24.47 4.97 8.34
CA ALA A 138 -25.76 4.67 7.74
C ALA A 138 -26.21 3.24 8.12
N ALA A 139 -27.50 2.97 7.96
CA ALA A 139 -28.04 1.63 8.16
C ALA A 139 -27.42 0.61 7.18
N GLU A 140 -27.26 -0.63 7.64
CA GLU A 140 -26.64 -1.71 6.88
C GLU A 140 -27.30 -1.93 5.51
N GLU A 141 -28.64 -1.89 5.46
CA GLU A 141 -29.42 -2.08 4.23
C GLU A 141 -29.09 -1.01 3.18
N VAL A 142 -28.86 0.23 3.63
CA VAL A 142 -28.47 1.34 2.78
C VAL A 142 -27.07 1.09 2.22
N ILE A 143 -26.11 0.70 3.08
CA ILE A 143 -24.73 0.42 2.64
C ILE A 143 -24.69 -0.75 1.66
N ARG A 144 -25.45 -1.82 1.89
CA ARG A 144 -25.56 -2.98 0.98
C ARG A 144 -26.17 -2.62 -0.38
N SER A 145 -27.02 -1.59 -0.44
CA SER A 145 -27.61 -1.12 -1.70
C SER A 145 -26.65 -0.27 -2.55
N ASN A 146 -25.58 0.27 -1.96
CA ASN A 146 -24.61 1.09 -2.69
C ASN A 146 -23.92 0.29 -3.82
N PRO A 147 -23.39 0.92 -4.87
CA PRO A 147 -22.50 0.22 -5.78
C PRO A 147 -21.14 -0.02 -5.10
N LEU A 148 -20.46 -1.12 -5.46
CA LEU A 148 -19.05 -1.31 -5.14
C LEU A 148 -18.23 -0.20 -5.82
N GLN A 149 -17.30 0.39 -5.08
CA GLN A 149 -16.41 1.44 -5.55
C GLN A 149 -14.96 0.94 -5.54
N PRO A 150 -14.13 1.32 -6.52
CA PRO A 150 -12.70 1.05 -6.47
C PRO A 150 -12.07 1.61 -5.19
N VAL A 151 -11.28 0.80 -4.51
CA VAL A 151 -10.48 1.24 -3.34
C VAL A 151 -9.16 1.81 -3.88
N PRO A 152 -8.85 3.10 -3.66
CA PRO A 152 -7.63 3.70 -4.16
C PRO A 152 -6.39 2.98 -3.60
N GLY A 153 -5.35 2.76 -4.41
CA GLY A 153 -4.11 2.11 -3.94
C GLY A 153 -3.46 2.83 -2.73
N GLY A 154 -3.55 4.16 -2.68
CA GLY A 154 -3.05 4.96 -1.55
C GLY A 154 -3.83 4.75 -0.23
N HIS A 155 -5.01 4.13 -0.28
CA HIS A 155 -5.76 3.71 0.91
C HIS A 155 -4.93 2.77 1.80
N TRP A 156 -4.17 1.88 1.18
CA TRP A 156 -3.41 0.83 1.87
C TRP A 156 -2.14 1.32 2.57
N LEU A 157 -1.83 2.63 2.50
CA LEU A 157 -0.74 3.25 3.28
C LEU A 157 -1.09 3.29 4.77
N GLU A 158 -2.34 3.63 5.09
CA GLU A 158 -2.82 3.81 6.46
C GLU A 158 -3.74 2.65 6.90
N PHE A 159 -4.24 1.86 5.94
CA PHE A 159 -5.23 0.82 6.19
C PHE A 159 -4.73 -0.58 5.83
N ALA A 160 -5.24 -1.58 6.55
CA ALA A 160 -5.05 -2.99 6.24
C ALA A 160 -6.38 -3.75 6.29
N VAL A 161 -6.44 -4.92 5.67
CA VAL A 161 -7.56 -5.87 5.81
C VAL A 161 -7.64 -6.35 7.25
N GLU A 162 -8.81 -6.30 7.87
CA GLU A 162 -8.99 -6.72 9.27
C GLU A 162 -8.89 -8.26 9.44
N PRO A 163 -7.87 -8.76 10.16
CA PRO A 163 -7.63 -10.20 10.26
C PRO A 163 -8.76 -10.95 10.94
N VAL A 164 -9.31 -10.38 12.02
CA VAL A 164 -10.35 -11.05 12.82
C VAL A 164 -11.62 -11.24 12.00
N ARG A 165 -12.10 -10.21 11.31
CA ARG A 165 -13.29 -10.32 10.46
C ARG A 165 -13.02 -11.14 9.21
N PHE A 166 -11.82 -11.09 8.65
CA PHE A 166 -11.43 -11.97 7.54
C PHE A 166 -11.59 -13.45 7.92
N VAL A 167 -11.17 -13.87 9.11
CA VAL A 167 -11.27 -15.27 9.56
C VAL A 167 -12.67 -15.64 10.03
N THR A 168 -13.33 -14.77 10.80
CA THR A 168 -14.55 -15.14 11.54
C THR A 168 -15.85 -14.86 10.80
N SER A 169 -15.83 -13.98 9.80
CA SER A 169 -17.07 -13.61 9.10
C SER A 169 -17.58 -14.73 8.20
N THR A 170 -18.90 -14.90 8.21
CA THR A 170 -19.67 -15.78 7.31
C THR A 170 -20.29 -15.02 6.15
N ASP A 171 -20.42 -13.70 6.29
CA ASP A 171 -20.90 -12.78 5.25
C ASP A 171 -19.77 -11.82 4.87
N ASN A 172 -19.52 -11.68 3.57
CA ASN A 172 -18.45 -10.82 3.05
C ASN A 172 -18.68 -9.36 3.39
N PHE A 173 -19.93 -8.94 3.60
CA PHE A 173 -20.26 -7.57 3.99
C PHE A 173 -19.49 -7.09 5.23
N PHE A 174 -19.24 -7.98 6.18
CA PHE A 174 -18.49 -7.65 7.41
C PHE A 174 -16.97 -7.70 7.25
N THR A 175 -16.46 -8.13 6.09
CA THR A 175 -15.03 -7.97 5.78
C THR A 175 -14.75 -6.50 5.52
N ARG A 176 -13.65 -5.98 6.06
CA ARG A 176 -13.34 -4.56 5.98
C ARG A 176 -11.86 -4.25 6.07
N SER A 177 -11.52 -3.02 5.68
CA SER A 177 -10.23 -2.41 5.97
C SER A 177 -10.31 -1.52 7.22
N TYR A 178 -9.27 -1.50 8.04
CA TYR A 178 -9.16 -0.67 9.25
C TYR A 178 -7.82 0.07 9.27
N GLU A 179 -7.77 1.21 9.97
CA GLU A 179 -6.54 1.99 10.14
C GLU A 179 -5.55 1.21 11.03
N PHE A 180 -4.29 1.04 10.63
CA PHE A 180 -3.30 0.38 11.50
C PHE A 180 -2.36 1.43 12.11
N PRO A 181 -2.12 1.43 13.43
CA PRO A 181 -2.54 0.45 14.44
C PRO A 181 -3.92 0.73 15.10
N SER A 182 -4.63 1.79 14.70
CA SER A 182 -5.90 2.21 15.33
C SER A 182 -7.13 1.48 14.79
N LEU A 183 -7.74 0.58 15.57
CA LEU A 183 -8.98 -0.11 15.17
C LEU A 183 -10.23 0.80 15.12
N GLU A 184 -10.09 2.11 15.36
CA GLU A 184 -11.21 3.05 15.47
C GLU A 184 -11.76 3.45 14.10
N LYS A 185 -10.88 3.74 13.13
CA LYS A 185 -11.30 4.17 11.80
C LYS A 185 -11.51 3.00 10.86
N ARG A 186 -12.61 3.08 10.14
CA ARG A 186 -13.03 2.09 9.14
C ARG A 186 -12.91 2.70 7.77
N GLY A 187 -12.38 1.94 6.83
CA GLY A 187 -12.22 2.36 5.44
C GLY A 187 -13.37 1.88 4.58
N TYR A 188 -13.18 0.71 3.98
CA TYR A 188 -14.17 0.04 3.13
C TYR A 188 -14.66 -1.26 3.77
N LEU A 189 -15.94 -1.56 3.57
CA LEU A 189 -16.63 -2.81 3.86
C LEU A 189 -16.84 -3.63 2.58
N ASP A 190 -17.30 -4.87 2.72
CA ASP A 190 -17.64 -5.77 1.61
C ASP A 190 -16.52 -5.79 0.57
N LEU A 191 -15.33 -6.23 0.97
CA LEU A 191 -14.15 -6.16 0.10
C LEU A 191 -14.22 -7.23 -0.99
N HIS A 192 -14.00 -6.79 -2.23
CA HIS A 192 -13.86 -7.62 -3.43
C HIS A 192 -12.54 -7.30 -4.12
N LEU A 193 -12.04 -8.27 -4.86
CA LEU A 193 -10.78 -8.16 -5.60
C LEU A 193 -11.01 -8.54 -7.06
N ASN A 194 -10.13 -8.07 -7.93
CA ASN A 194 -10.08 -8.54 -9.30
C ASN A 194 -9.75 -10.04 -9.27
N ARG A 195 -10.66 -10.86 -9.83
CA ARG A 195 -10.57 -12.32 -9.68
C ARG A 195 -9.28 -12.87 -10.28
N GLU A 196 -8.93 -12.46 -11.48
CA GLU A 196 -7.76 -13.00 -12.19
C GLU A 196 -6.46 -12.61 -11.49
N GLN A 197 -6.35 -11.35 -11.07
CA GLN A 197 -5.19 -10.84 -10.33
C GLN A 197 -5.05 -11.55 -8.98
N ALA A 198 -6.15 -11.72 -8.24
CA ALA A 198 -6.12 -12.34 -6.92
C ALA A 198 -5.73 -13.83 -6.97
N LEU A 199 -6.25 -14.59 -7.93
CA LEU A 199 -5.89 -16.00 -8.11
C LEU A 199 -4.41 -16.14 -8.54
N LYS A 200 -3.96 -15.31 -9.49
CA LYS A 200 -2.55 -15.29 -9.89
C LYS A 200 -1.63 -14.92 -8.71
N TRP A 201 -2.03 -13.96 -7.89
CA TRP A 201 -1.30 -13.54 -6.70
C TRP A 201 -1.21 -14.66 -5.66
N LEU A 202 -2.30 -15.42 -5.44
CA LEU A 202 -2.30 -16.59 -4.57
C LEU A 202 -1.28 -17.65 -5.01
N ASP A 203 -1.19 -17.90 -6.31
CA ASP A 203 -0.31 -18.91 -6.88
C ASP A 203 1.16 -18.46 -6.94
N THR A 204 1.46 -17.19 -6.66
CA THR A 204 2.80 -16.59 -6.78
C THR A 204 3.27 -15.97 -5.48
N THR A 205 3.04 -14.66 -5.30
CA THR A 205 3.53 -13.87 -4.16
C THR A 205 3.12 -14.48 -2.83
N ALA A 206 1.85 -14.87 -2.67
CA ALA A 206 1.36 -15.42 -1.42
C ALA A 206 2.06 -16.75 -1.07
N GLU A 207 2.23 -17.63 -2.06
CA GLU A 207 2.90 -18.92 -1.87
C GLU A 207 4.39 -18.77 -1.52
N ILE A 208 5.06 -17.75 -2.06
CA ILE A 208 6.45 -17.43 -1.71
C ILE A 208 6.55 -17.01 -0.23
N SER A 209 5.67 -16.11 0.22
CA SER A 209 5.63 -15.66 1.62
C SER A 209 5.36 -16.83 2.58
N ARG A 210 4.36 -17.66 2.28
CA ARG A 210 4.01 -18.84 3.08
C ARG A 210 5.19 -19.81 3.23
N LYS A 211 5.93 -20.08 2.15
CA LYS A 211 7.11 -20.96 2.18
C LYS A 211 8.28 -20.36 2.96
N ALA A 212 8.43 -19.04 2.96
CA ALA A 212 9.47 -18.38 3.74
C ALA A 212 9.23 -18.59 5.25
N ASN A 213 8.00 -18.38 5.70
CA ASN A 213 7.63 -18.56 7.11
C ASN A 213 7.77 -20.02 7.59
N LEU A 214 7.33 -20.99 6.78
CA LEU A 214 7.51 -22.41 7.11
C LEU A 214 8.98 -22.83 7.28
N LYS A 215 9.91 -22.18 6.57
CA LYS A 215 11.34 -22.45 6.73
C LYS A 215 11.89 -21.86 8.02
N GLU A 216 11.40 -20.70 8.44
CA GLU A 216 11.81 -20.07 9.70
C GLU A 216 11.40 -20.94 10.88
N GLU A 217 10.14 -21.43 10.91
CA GLU A 217 9.63 -22.35 11.94
C GLU A 217 10.45 -23.64 12.04
N GLN A 218 10.94 -24.19 10.93
CA GLN A 218 11.78 -25.41 10.93
C GLN A 218 13.19 -25.18 11.49
N THR A 219 13.69 -23.94 11.42
CA THR A 219 15.06 -23.60 11.86
C THR A 219 15.14 -23.15 13.32
N ASP A 220 14.00 -22.89 13.96
CA ASP A 220 13.90 -22.54 15.37
C ASP A 220 13.03 -23.56 16.14
N PRO A 221 13.48 -24.84 16.24
CA PRO A 221 12.81 -25.81 17.09
C PRO A 221 13.06 -25.42 18.54
N SER A 222 12.08 -24.75 19.13
CA SER A 222 12.07 -24.38 20.55
C SER A 222 12.26 -25.57 21.47
#